data_AF-A0A9Q0DL34-F1
#
_entry.id   AF-A0A9Q0DL34-F1
#
_cell.length_a   1.000
_cell.length_b   1.000
_cell.length_c   1.000
_cell.angle_alpha   90.00
_cell.angle_beta   90.00
_cell.angle_gamma   90.00
#
_symmetry.space_group_name_H-M   'P 1'
#
loop_
_entity.id
_entity.type
_entity.pdbx_description
1 polymer ?
#
loop_
_entity_poly.entity_id
_entity_poly.type
_entity_poly.pdbx_seq_one_letter_code
_entity_poly.pdbx_strand_id
1 'polypeptide(L)'
;MGLPTIASIESLLVFTEPCFSVLVCLVVNQYQKPPVIQQLQRTYKYFESYYYMIIEPTSPKLLPEPLKEPYYQPPYTLVLELTDVLLHPEWSLATGWRFKKRPGIDYLFQQLTPLYEIVIFTAETGMTAYPLIDSIDPQGFVMYRLFRDATRYMDGHHVKDVSCLNRDTSKVILVDCKREAFSLQPFNGMALQKWDGNSDDPVALSGVDDVRSVLENYALEDDPIAAFKRRQAQLALEEEQRLAQLSQQTNKGFSLGSMASRFWRSKQQ
;
A
#
# COMPACT_ATOMS: atom_id res chain seq x y z
N MET A 1 -0.76 57.73 59.67
CA MET A 1 -1.37 56.43 60.05
C MET A 1 -2.77 56.40 59.46
N GLY A 2 -3.15 55.65 58.44
CA GLY A 2 -2.50 54.69 57.55
C GLY A 2 -3.47 54.46 56.38
N LEU A 3 -2.96 54.17 55.18
CA LEU A 3 -3.77 53.69 54.05
C LEU A 3 -3.59 52.16 53.95
N PRO A 4 -4.67 51.44 53.64
CA PRO A 4 -4.60 50.37 52.63
C PRO A 4 -5.79 50.49 51.65
N THR A 5 -5.61 50.64 50.34
CA THR A 5 -5.16 49.71 49.27
C THR A 5 -6.17 48.61 48.89
N ILE A 6 -6.71 48.75 47.68
CA ILE A 6 -6.99 47.73 46.65
C ILE A 6 -7.59 46.42 47.18
N ALA A 7 -8.89 46.44 47.47
CA ALA A 7 -9.72 45.25 47.56
C ALA A 7 -11.07 45.54 46.88
N SER A 8 -11.10 45.44 45.55
CA SER A 8 -12.34 45.59 44.76
C SER A 8 -12.16 45.15 43.30
N ILE A 9 -11.55 43.98 43.06
CA ILE A 9 -11.66 43.25 41.77
C ILE A 9 -11.56 41.73 42.01
N GLU A 10 -12.44 41.16 42.84
CA GLU A 10 -12.60 39.70 42.98
C GLU A 10 -14.05 39.29 42.75
N SER A 11 -14.61 39.67 41.62
CA SER A 11 -15.96 39.21 41.25
C SER A 11 -16.13 39.19 39.74
N LEU A 12 -15.47 38.24 39.08
CA LEU A 12 -15.96 37.59 37.86
C LEU A 12 -14.92 36.56 37.41
N LEU A 13 -15.09 35.30 37.82
CA LEU A 13 -14.63 34.10 37.11
C LEU A 13 -15.19 32.88 37.85
N VAL A 14 -16.51 32.74 37.79
CA VAL A 14 -17.16 31.44 38.03
C VAL A 14 -17.03 30.67 36.72
N PHE A 15 -15.95 29.92 36.58
CA PHE A 15 -15.88 28.79 35.65
C PHE A 15 -15.66 27.53 36.48
N THR A 16 -16.72 26.74 36.53
CA THR A 16 -16.73 25.32 36.84
C THR A 16 -15.63 24.59 36.07
N GLU A 17 -14.84 23.74 36.73
CA GLU A 17 -14.28 22.44 36.26
C GLU A 17 -13.06 22.02 37.12
N PRO A 18 -13.00 20.78 37.66
CA PRO A 18 -11.91 20.28 38.51
C PRO A 18 -10.61 19.97 37.74
N CYS A 19 -10.57 20.17 36.42
CA CYS A 19 -9.47 19.75 35.55
C CYS A 19 -8.24 20.69 35.61
N PHE A 20 -8.44 21.98 35.93
CA PHE A 20 -7.37 22.98 35.89
C PHE A 20 -6.35 22.82 37.04
N SER A 21 -6.77 22.29 38.19
CA SER A 21 -5.91 22.14 39.38
C SER A 21 -4.82 21.08 39.18
N VAL A 22 -5.13 19.98 38.48
CA VAL A 22 -4.21 18.85 38.29
C VAL A 22 -3.08 19.22 37.32
N LEU A 23 -3.40 19.95 36.24
CA LEU A 23 -2.44 20.37 35.24
C LEU A 23 -1.47 21.44 35.79
N VAL A 24 -1.98 22.40 36.57
CA VAL A 24 -1.13 23.40 37.25
C VAL A 24 -0.24 22.75 38.31
N CYS A 25 -0.75 21.79 39.08
CA CYS A 25 0.05 21.08 40.10
C CYS A 25 1.18 20.24 39.47
N LEU A 26 0.94 19.60 38.32
CA LEU A 26 1.96 18.84 37.57
C LEU A 26 3.04 19.74 36.95
N VAL A 27 2.68 20.93 36.47
CA VAL A 27 3.62 21.90 35.91
C VAL A 27 4.49 22.53 37.00
N VAL A 28 3.92 22.86 38.17
CA VAL A 28 4.67 23.43 39.31
C VAL A 28 5.70 22.43 39.87
N ASN A 29 5.37 21.12 39.91
CA ASN A 29 6.25 20.09 40.44
C ASN A 29 7.46 19.74 39.55
N GLN A 30 7.49 20.16 38.28
CA GLN A 30 8.64 19.95 37.38
C GLN A 30 9.81 20.90 37.68
N TYR A 31 9.53 22.10 38.19
CA TYR A 31 10.53 23.15 38.44
C TYR A 31 11.12 23.14 39.86
N GLN A 32 10.57 22.34 40.76
CA GLN A 32 11.00 22.25 42.16
C GLN A 32 12.10 21.18 42.39
N LYS A 33 12.45 20.41 41.36
CA LYS A 33 13.51 19.40 41.40
C LYS A 33 14.89 20.07 41.28
N PRO A 34 15.95 19.53 41.91
CA PRO A 34 17.29 20.10 41.78
C PRO A 34 17.72 20.12 40.30
N PRO A 35 18.52 21.13 39.87
CA PRO A 35 18.83 21.36 38.46
C PRO A 35 19.48 20.14 37.79
N VAL A 36 20.27 19.35 38.52
CA VAL A 36 20.86 18.10 38.01
C VAL A 36 19.78 17.07 37.64
N ILE A 37 18.75 16.89 38.46
CA ILE A 37 17.64 15.97 38.18
C ILE A 37 16.82 16.47 36.99
N GLN A 38 16.63 17.79 36.87
CA GLN A 38 15.96 18.38 35.70
C GLN A 38 16.74 18.10 34.42
N GLN A 39 18.07 18.25 34.44
CA GLN A 39 18.91 17.94 33.27
C GLN A 39 18.86 16.45 32.91
N LEU A 40 18.98 15.54 33.89
CA LEU A 40 18.85 14.10 33.64
C LEU A 40 17.47 13.71 33.10
N GLN A 41 16.39 14.28 33.63
CA GLN A 41 15.03 14.05 33.13
C GLN A 41 14.85 14.58 31.71
N ARG A 42 15.44 15.74 31.37
CA ARG A 42 15.45 16.25 30.00
C ARG A 42 16.22 15.33 29.09
N THR A 43 17.45 14.97 29.45
CA THR A 43 18.28 14.04 28.68
C THR A 43 17.58 12.72 28.45
N TYR A 44 16.96 12.13 29.48
CA TYR A 44 16.17 10.90 29.36
C TYR A 44 14.99 11.07 28.40
N LYS A 45 14.19 12.15 28.55
CA LYS A 45 13.08 12.45 27.63
C LYS A 45 13.55 12.68 26.19
N TYR A 46 14.71 13.31 25.99
CA TYR A 46 15.31 13.47 24.67
C TYR A 46 15.69 12.12 24.06
N PHE A 47 16.33 11.25 24.86
CA PHE A 47 16.66 9.89 24.42
C PHE A 47 15.43 9.07 24.08
N GLU A 48 14.42 9.10 24.94
CA GLU A 48 13.13 8.42 24.71
C GLU A 48 12.46 8.94 23.44
N SER A 49 12.34 10.26 23.27
CA SER A 49 11.75 10.88 22.08
C SER A 49 12.54 10.56 20.80
N TYR A 50 13.87 10.48 20.88
CA TYR A 50 14.73 10.14 19.74
C TYR A 50 14.56 8.67 19.35
N TYR A 51 14.46 7.78 20.34
CA TYR A 51 14.18 6.36 20.13
C TYR A 51 12.84 6.16 19.40
N TYR A 52 11.76 6.79 19.88
CA TYR A 52 10.45 6.71 19.23
C TYR A 52 10.47 7.29 17.80
N MET A 53 11.16 8.41 17.57
CA MET A 53 11.30 9.00 16.23
C MET A 53 11.99 8.08 15.22
N ILE A 54 12.89 7.20 15.69
CA ILE A 54 13.61 6.26 14.82
C ILE A 54 12.76 5.01 14.53
N ILE A 55 11.97 4.56 15.50
CA ILE A 55 11.35 3.25 15.48
C ILE A 55 9.90 3.30 15.04
N GLU A 56 9.14 4.26 15.57
CA GLU A 56 7.73 4.39 15.27
C GLU A 56 7.50 5.22 14.01
N PRO A 57 6.45 4.90 13.24
CA PRO A 57 6.08 5.73 12.10
C PRO A 57 5.68 7.14 12.57
N THR A 58 5.96 8.16 11.74
CA THR A 58 5.70 9.58 12.04
C THR A 58 4.28 9.87 12.55
N SER A 59 3.28 9.11 12.11
CA SER A 59 1.88 9.28 12.50
C SER A 59 1.20 7.93 12.70
N PRO A 60 0.26 7.81 13.68
CA PRO A 60 -0.57 6.61 13.82
C PRO A 60 -1.48 6.39 12.60
N LYS A 61 -1.84 7.46 11.88
CA LYS A 61 -2.59 7.43 10.62
C LYS A 61 -1.78 8.13 9.54
N LEU A 62 -1.27 7.36 8.59
CA LEU A 62 -0.39 7.83 7.52
C LEU A 62 -1.17 8.53 6.40
N LEU A 63 -2.38 8.06 6.10
CA LEU A 63 -3.23 8.64 5.07
C LEU A 63 -4.43 9.37 5.68
N PRO A 64 -4.90 10.46 5.05
CA PRO A 64 -6.14 11.11 5.43
C PRO A 64 -7.34 10.18 5.24
N GLU A 65 -8.50 10.57 5.78
CA GLU A 65 -9.74 9.83 5.55
C GLU A 65 -10.09 9.74 4.07
N PRO A 66 -10.71 8.64 3.63
CA PRO A 66 -11.18 8.53 2.26
C PRO A 66 -12.19 9.62 1.93
N LEU A 67 -12.16 10.08 0.68
CA LEU A 67 -13.08 11.07 0.15
C LEU A 67 -14.51 10.52 0.19
N LYS A 68 -15.45 11.37 0.58
CA LYS A 68 -16.88 11.10 0.56
C LYS A 68 -17.49 11.69 -0.71
N GLU A 69 -18.64 11.16 -1.11
CA GLU A 69 -19.46 11.72 -2.19
C GLU A 69 -19.64 13.23 -1.97
N PRO A 70 -19.40 14.09 -2.98
CA PRO A 70 -19.48 13.84 -4.43
C PRO A 70 -18.18 13.41 -5.12
N TYR A 71 -17.05 13.31 -4.40
CA TYR A 71 -15.77 12.94 -4.98
C TYR A 71 -15.63 11.41 -5.06
N TYR A 72 -15.21 10.90 -6.22
CA TYR A 72 -14.97 9.47 -6.42
C TYR A 72 -13.56 9.10 -5.95
N GLN A 73 -13.46 8.06 -5.13
CA GLN A 73 -12.20 7.42 -4.77
C GLN A 73 -12.28 5.93 -5.11
N PRO A 74 -11.24 5.33 -5.70
CA PRO A 74 -11.22 3.91 -5.98
C PRO A 74 -11.40 3.07 -4.71
N PRO A 75 -12.09 1.91 -4.78
CA PRO A 75 -12.41 1.10 -3.62
C PRO A 75 -11.21 0.35 -3.04
N TYR A 76 -10.19 0.08 -3.86
CA TYR A 76 -9.00 -0.66 -3.48
C TYR A 76 -7.78 0.26 -3.39
N THR A 77 -6.87 -0.01 -2.47
CA THR A 77 -5.61 0.72 -2.30
C THR A 77 -4.46 -0.20 -2.69
N LEU A 78 -3.64 0.26 -3.64
CA LEU A 78 -2.45 -0.45 -4.09
C LEU A 78 -1.20 0.27 -3.58
N VAL A 79 -0.48 -0.40 -2.70
CA VAL A 79 0.77 0.08 -2.10
C VAL A 79 1.93 -0.54 -2.87
N LEU A 80 2.77 0.29 -3.47
CA LEU A 80 3.89 -0.15 -4.30
C LEU A 80 5.23 0.29 -3.69
N GLU A 81 6.20 -0.63 -3.63
CA GLU A 81 7.59 -0.28 -3.40
C GLU A 81 8.18 0.43 -4.64
N LEU A 82 9.10 1.37 -4.41
CA LEU A 82 9.77 2.13 -5.45
C LEU A 82 10.97 1.37 -6.03
N THR A 83 11.88 0.93 -5.17
CA THR A 83 13.14 0.28 -5.56
C THR A 83 12.93 -1.19 -5.91
N ASP A 84 13.60 -1.65 -6.96
CA ASP A 84 13.53 -2.99 -7.55
C ASP A 84 12.14 -3.47 -8.04
N VAL A 85 11.07 -2.73 -7.74
CA VAL A 85 9.71 -2.95 -8.30
C VAL A 85 9.45 -2.02 -9.48
N LEU A 86 9.62 -0.71 -9.28
CA LEU A 86 9.38 0.33 -10.31
C LEU A 86 10.70 0.86 -10.90
N LEU A 87 11.68 1.09 -10.06
CA LEU A 87 12.98 1.64 -10.44
C LEU A 87 14.10 0.71 -10.01
N HIS A 88 15.09 0.50 -10.86
CA HIS A 88 16.29 -0.23 -10.49
C HIS A 88 17.47 0.73 -10.32
N PRO A 89 18.09 0.81 -9.12
CA PRO A 89 19.30 1.60 -8.91
C PRO A 89 20.51 0.91 -9.54
N GLU A 90 21.21 1.63 -10.42
CA GLU A 90 22.46 1.20 -11.04
C GLU A 90 23.57 2.14 -10.62
N TRP A 91 24.72 1.60 -10.22
CA TRP A 91 25.91 2.38 -9.92
C TRP A 91 27.03 2.09 -10.92
N SER A 92 27.65 3.14 -11.44
CA SER A 92 28.84 3.05 -12.28
C SER A 92 29.88 4.09 -11.89
N LEU A 93 31.16 3.76 -12.05
CA LEU A 93 32.29 4.66 -11.78
C LEU A 93 32.21 5.96 -12.60
N ALA A 94 31.70 5.88 -13.83
CA ALA A 94 31.66 7.02 -14.75
C ALA A 94 30.49 7.98 -14.47
N THR A 95 29.35 7.44 -14.03
CA THR A 95 28.08 8.19 -13.96
C THR A 95 27.49 8.27 -12.56
N GLY A 96 28.07 7.57 -11.59
CA GLY A 96 27.56 7.46 -10.22
C GLY A 96 26.28 6.64 -10.14
N TRP A 97 25.42 7.01 -9.20
CA TRP A 97 24.08 6.44 -9.04
C TRP A 97 23.16 6.94 -10.16
N ARG A 98 22.52 6.00 -10.85
CA ARG A 98 21.44 6.25 -11.82
C ARG A 98 20.28 5.31 -11.50
N PHE A 99 19.09 5.69 -11.93
CA PHE A 99 17.90 4.86 -11.77
C PHE A 99 17.37 4.52 -13.16
N LYS A 100 17.19 3.23 -13.43
CA LYS A 100 16.51 2.74 -14.63
C LYS A 100 15.02 2.67 -14.36
N LYS A 101 14.20 3.18 -15.29
CA LYS A 101 12.75 3.06 -15.25
C LYS A 101 12.33 1.70 -15.80
N ARG A 102 11.49 0.96 -15.07
CA ARG A 102 10.94 -0.30 -15.59
C ARG A 102 10.04 -0.04 -16.81
N PRO A 103 10.22 -0.80 -17.91
CA PRO A 103 9.40 -0.63 -19.09
C PRO A 103 7.92 -0.91 -18.78
N GLY A 104 7.01 -0.12 -19.36
CA GLY A 104 5.56 -0.31 -19.22
C GLY A 104 4.93 0.29 -17.96
N ILE A 105 5.68 0.97 -17.09
CA ILE A 105 5.12 1.65 -15.90
C ILE A 105 4.03 2.66 -16.25
N ASP A 106 4.22 3.44 -17.31
CA ASP A 106 3.26 4.48 -17.70
C ASP A 106 1.90 3.88 -18.03
N TYR A 107 1.92 2.78 -18.79
CA TYR A 107 0.71 2.03 -19.12
C TYR A 107 0.08 1.39 -17.90
N LEU A 108 0.89 0.83 -17.00
CA LEU A 108 0.44 0.25 -15.74
C LEU A 108 -0.31 1.28 -14.88
N PHE A 109 0.27 2.46 -14.66
CA PHE A 109 -0.41 3.52 -13.90
C PHE A 109 -1.69 3.98 -14.57
N GLN A 110 -1.70 4.10 -15.90
CA GLN A 110 -2.91 4.48 -16.63
C GLN A 110 -4.05 3.44 -16.46
N GLN A 111 -3.73 2.14 -16.45
CA GLN A 111 -4.72 1.09 -16.23
C GLN A 111 -5.17 0.97 -14.76
N LEU A 112 -4.26 1.23 -13.82
CA LEU A 112 -4.52 1.08 -12.38
C LEU A 112 -5.30 2.24 -11.78
N THR A 113 -5.01 3.47 -12.20
CA THR A 113 -5.60 4.71 -11.63
C THR A 113 -7.12 4.67 -11.44
N PRO A 114 -7.95 4.17 -12.40
CA PRO A 114 -9.40 4.11 -12.18
C PRO A 114 -9.85 3.03 -11.18
N LEU A 115 -9.04 1.99 -10.98
CA LEU A 115 -9.39 0.81 -10.19
C LEU A 115 -8.82 0.86 -8.76
N TYR A 116 -7.65 1.50 -8.60
CA TYR A 116 -6.87 1.51 -7.38
C TYR A 116 -6.41 2.92 -7.00
N GLU A 117 -6.48 3.23 -5.72
CA GLU A 117 -5.73 4.31 -5.09
C GLU A 117 -4.26 3.90 -5.01
N ILE A 118 -3.39 4.53 -5.82
CA ILE A 118 -1.97 4.20 -5.89
C ILE A 118 -1.21 4.97 -4.81
N VAL A 119 -0.53 4.23 -3.94
CA VAL A 119 0.33 4.76 -2.88
C VAL A 119 1.74 4.22 -3.06
N ILE A 120 2.72 5.09 -3.21
CA ILE A 120 4.13 4.67 -3.18
C ILE A 120 4.54 4.63 -1.71
N PHE A 121 4.97 3.47 -1.23
CA PHE A 121 5.49 3.31 0.12
C PHE A 121 6.86 2.69 0.09
N THR A 122 7.88 3.50 0.36
CA THR A 122 9.28 3.09 0.25
C THR A 122 10.07 3.20 1.54
N ALA A 123 11.05 2.30 1.70
CA ALA A 123 12.04 2.37 2.77
C ALA A 123 13.15 3.41 2.48
N GLU A 124 13.16 4.00 1.28
CA GLU A 124 14.06 5.08 0.90
C GLU A 124 13.70 6.42 1.58
N THR A 125 14.70 7.29 1.73
CA THR A 125 14.49 8.62 2.30
C THR A 125 13.73 9.52 1.32
N GLY A 126 12.88 10.41 1.82
CA GLY A 126 12.16 11.36 0.97
C GLY A 126 13.08 12.23 0.10
N MET A 127 14.28 12.56 0.58
CA MET A 127 15.24 13.38 -0.18
C MET A 127 15.68 12.71 -1.50
N THR A 128 15.81 11.39 -1.52
CA THR A 128 16.21 10.63 -2.71
C THR A 128 15.02 10.20 -3.53
N ALA A 129 13.96 9.72 -2.88
CA ALA A 129 12.80 9.15 -3.54
C ALA A 129 11.88 10.19 -4.20
N TYR A 130 11.73 11.38 -3.62
CA TYR A 130 10.81 12.41 -4.13
C TYR A 130 11.07 12.80 -5.60
N PRO A 131 12.30 13.21 -6.00
CA PRO A 131 12.58 13.56 -7.40
C PRO A 131 12.46 12.36 -8.35
N LEU A 132 12.68 11.14 -7.85
CA LEU A 132 12.52 9.93 -8.66
C LEU A 132 11.04 9.67 -8.97
N ILE A 133 10.16 9.82 -7.98
CA ILE A 133 8.72 9.68 -8.17
C ILE A 133 8.20 10.72 -9.17
N ASP A 134 8.64 11.98 -9.07
CA ASP A 134 8.25 13.02 -10.02
C ASP A 134 8.73 12.73 -11.45
N SER A 135 9.86 12.04 -11.60
CA SER A 135 10.39 11.66 -12.92
C SER A 135 9.64 10.49 -13.57
N ILE A 136 9.10 9.55 -12.79
CA ILE A 136 8.36 8.39 -13.30
C ILE A 136 6.89 8.70 -13.57
N ASP A 137 6.31 9.61 -12.78
CA ASP A 137 4.89 9.95 -12.82
C ASP A 137 4.69 11.46 -13.08
N PRO A 138 4.98 11.94 -14.30
CA PRO A 138 4.76 13.34 -14.66
C PRO A 138 3.26 13.69 -14.76
N GLN A 139 2.38 12.70 -14.84
CA GLN A 139 0.92 12.89 -14.98
C GLN A 139 0.20 12.95 -13.63
N GLY A 140 0.84 12.51 -12.54
CA GLY A 140 0.30 12.58 -11.19
C GLY A 140 -0.74 11.49 -10.89
N PHE A 141 -0.50 10.27 -11.35
CA PHE A 141 -1.32 9.09 -11.03
C PHE A 141 -1.20 8.65 -9.56
N VAL A 142 -0.02 8.86 -8.95
CA VAL A 142 0.25 8.48 -7.56
C VAL A 142 -0.41 9.48 -6.61
N MET A 143 -1.33 8.99 -5.77
CA MET A 143 -2.09 9.83 -4.85
C MET A 143 -1.30 10.19 -3.59
N TYR A 144 -0.59 9.22 -3.01
CA TYR A 144 0.16 9.41 -1.78
C TYR A 144 1.57 8.82 -1.88
N ARG A 145 2.51 9.47 -1.21
CA ARG A 145 3.94 9.13 -1.20
C ARG A 145 4.37 9.01 0.26
N LEU A 146 4.75 7.81 0.66
CA LEU A 146 5.21 7.46 1.99
C LEU A 146 6.67 7.01 1.89
N PHE A 147 7.51 7.53 2.77
CA PHE A 147 8.95 7.28 2.76
C PHE A 147 9.37 6.54 4.03
N ARG A 148 10.68 6.44 4.26
CA ARG A 148 11.29 5.76 5.40
C ARG A 148 10.73 6.17 6.76
N ASP A 149 10.36 7.43 6.93
CA ASP A 149 9.79 7.98 8.16
C ASP A 149 8.39 7.42 8.49
N ALA A 150 7.67 6.95 7.47
CA ALA A 150 6.39 6.25 7.65
C ALA A 150 6.53 4.75 7.96
N THR A 151 7.74 4.20 7.89
CA THR A 151 8.00 2.78 8.20
C THR A 151 8.25 2.57 9.69
N ARG A 152 7.92 1.38 10.20
CA ARG A 152 8.31 0.95 11.55
C ARG A 152 9.63 0.20 11.48
N TYR A 153 10.60 0.57 12.32
CA TYR A 153 11.88 -0.14 12.38
C TYR A 153 11.82 -1.26 13.41
N MET A 154 11.87 -2.52 12.98
CA MET A 154 11.80 -3.71 13.85
C MET A 154 12.86 -4.71 13.43
N ASP A 155 13.57 -5.28 14.41
CA ASP A 155 14.55 -6.36 14.20
C ASP A 155 15.57 -6.09 13.08
N GLY A 156 16.03 -4.85 12.96
CA GLY A 156 16.99 -4.43 11.95
C GLY A 156 16.40 -4.10 10.57
N HIS A 157 15.09 -4.29 10.38
CA HIS A 157 14.40 -4.14 9.10
C HIS A 157 13.34 -3.04 9.16
N HIS A 158 13.10 -2.40 8.01
CA HIS A 158 12.00 -1.45 7.85
C HIS A 158 10.74 -2.22 7.44
N VAL A 159 9.72 -2.17 8.30
CA VAL A 159 8.44 -2.82 8.12
C VAL A 159 7.36 -1.78 7.81
N LYS A 160 6.57 -2.05 6.79
CA LYS A 160 5.47 -1.24 6.29
C LYS A 160 4.17 -1.74 6.93
N ASP A 161 3.75 -1.06 7.99
CA ASP A 161 2.54 -1.45 8.72
C ASP A 161 1.29 -0.95 7.98
N VAL A 162 0.51 -1.89 7.43
CA VAL A 162 -0.73 -1.60 6.69
C VAL A 162 -1.81 -1.03 7.61
N SER A 163 -1.78 -1.34 8.91
CA SER A 163 -2.78 -0.84 9.86
C SER A 163 -2.70 0.68 10.04
N CYS A 164 -1.52 1.27 9.82
CA CYS A 164 -1.31 2.71 9.91
C CYS A 164 -1.81 3.47 8.67
N LEU A 165 -2.17 2.80 7.57
CA LEU A 165 -2.62 3.46 6.33
C LEU A 165 -4.02 4.06 6.43
N ASN A 166 -4.77 3.86 7.53
CA ASN A 166 -6.14 4.38 7.67
C ASN A 166 -7.05 3.97 6.50
N ARG A 167 -6.89 2.72 6.03
CA ARG A 167 -7.70 2.05 5.01
C ARG A 167 -8.16 0.72 5.57
N ASP A 168 -9.24 0.19 5.00
CA ASP A 168 -9.67 -1.16 5.35
C ASP A 168 -8.61 -2.15 4.84
N THR A 169 -7.93 -2.85 5.76
CA THR A 169 -6.98 -3.92 5.44
C THR A 169 -7.61 -4.94 4.50
N SER A 170 -8.95 -5.07 4.54
CA SER A 170 -9.85 -5.38 3.44
C SER A 170 -9.29 -5.44 2.02
N LYS A 171 -8.91 -4.23 1.63
CA LYS A 171 -8.87 -3.76 0.26
C LYS A 171 -7.50 -3.16 -0.05
N VAL A 172 -6.51 -3.43 0.82
CA VAL A 172 -5.14 -2.97 0.66
C VAL A 172 -4.28 -4.11 0.16
N ILE A 173 -3.55 -3.86 -0.93
CA ILE A 173 -2.57 -4.78 -1.51
C ILE A 173 -1.22 -4.10 -1.42
N LEU A 174 -0.23 -4.79 -0.85
CA LEU A 174 1.13 -4.30 -0.74
C LEU A 174 2.03 -5.13 -1.65
N VAL A 175 2.77 -4.47 -2.53
CA VAL A 175 3.69 -5.10 -3.47
C VAL A 175 5.10 -4.63 -3.15
N ASP A 176 5.95 -5.57 -2.76
CA ASP A 176 7.34 -5.33 -2.37
C ASP A 176 8.25 -6.43 -2.88
N CYS A 177 9.55 -6.18 -2.98
CA CYS A 177 10.53 -7.22 -3.26
C CYS A 177 10.99 -7.96 -1.99
N LYS A 178 10.83 -7.36 -0.81
CA LYS A 178 11.26 -7.90 0.48
C LYS A 178 10.07 -8.41 1.26
N ARG A 179 10.12 -9.68 1.68
CA ARG A 179 9.04 -10.29 2.46
C ARG A 179 8.98 -9.74 3.90
N GLU A 180 10.13 -9.28 4.39
CA GLU A 180 10.28 -8.67 5.71
C GLU A 180 9.48 -7.35 5.81
N ALA A 181 9.33 -6.64 4.69
CA ALA A 181 8.65 -5.36 4.63
C ALA A 181 7.17 -5.44 5.01
N PHE A 182 6.51 -6.59 4.82
CA PHE A 182 5.11 -6.80 5.18
C PHE A 182 4.93 -7.93 6.20
N SER A 183 5.96 -8.17 7.03
CA SER A 183 5.97 -9.21 8.07
C SER A 183 4.80 -9.10 9.07
N LEU A 184 4.29 -7.90 9.33
CA LEU A 184 3.12 -7.67 10.21
C LEU A 184 1.79 -8.09 9.56
N GLN A 185 1.68 -8.03 8.24
CA GLN A 185 0.46 -8.37 7.49
C GLN A 185 0.79 -9.23 6.26
N PRO A 186 1.18 -10.50 6.45
CA PRO A 186 1.63 -11.37 5.36
C PRO A 186 0.57 -11.62 4.29
N PHE A 187 -0.73 -11.59 4.65
CA PHE A 187 -1.84 -11.86 3.73
C PHE A 187 -2.13 -10.70 2.76
N ASN A 188 -1.65 -9.50 3.08
CA ASN A 188 -1.82 -8.32 2.23
C ASN A 188 -0.65 -8.11 1.28
N GLY A 189 0.47 -8.80 1.50
CA GLY A 189 1.72 -8.60 0.79
C GLY A 189 1.95 -9.59 -0.35
N MET A 190 2.41 -9.08 -1.48
CA MET A 190 2.97 -9.86 -2.60
C MET A 190 4.46 -9.57 -2.71
N ALA A 191 5.28 -10.61 -2.51
CA ALA A 191 6.72 -10.54 -2.77
C ALA A 191 6.98 -10.72 -4.28
N LEU A 192 7.48 -9.68 -4.94
CA LEU A 192 7.94 -9.76 -6.32
C LEU A 192 9.42 -10.08 -6.39
N GLN A 193 9.82 -10.78 -7.44
CA GLN A 193 11.24 -10.87 -7.78
C GLN A 193 11.78 -9.48 -8.11
N LYS A 194 12.99 -9.22 -7.62
CA LYS A 194 13.70 -7.97 -7.89
C LYS A 194 13.91 -7.83 -9.39
N TRP A 195 13.54 -6.67 -9.93
CA TRP A 195 13.84 -6.35 -11.31
C TRP A 195 15.33 -6.02 -11.45
N ASP A 196 15.97 -6.64 -12.44
CA ASP A 196 17.41 -6.54 -12.71
C ASP A 196 17.80 -5.31 -13.55
N GLY A 197 16.81 -4.52 -13.97
CA GLY A 197 17.01 -3.34 -14.80
C GLY A 197 17.17 -3.63 -16.30
N ASN A 198 17.14 -4.90 -16.72
CA ASN A 198 17.39 -5.31 -18.10
C ASN A 198 16.30 -6.23 -18.66
N SER A 199 15.40 -6.75 -17.82
CA SER A 199 14.28 -7.54 -18.30
C SER A 199 13.21 -6.65 -18.97
N ASP A 200 12.83 -7.02 -20.19
CA ASP A 200 11.71 -6.44 -20.96
C ASP A 200 10.35 -6.91 -20.42
N ASP A 201 10.30 -7.48 -19.21
CA ASP A 201 9.08 -8.10 -18.69
C ASP A 201 7.98 -7.04 -18.50
N PRO A 202 6.90 -7.08 -19.31
CA PRO A 202 5.79 -6.18 -19.11
C PRO A 202 5.11 -6.57 -17.80
N VAL A 203 4.93 -5.58 -16.91
CA VAL A 203 4.10 -5.75 -15.72
C VAL A 203 2.65 -5.83 -16.18
N ALA A 204 2.19 -7.05 -16.47
CA ALA A 204 0.83 -7.30 -16.95
C ALA A 204 -0.13 -7.36 -15.77
N LEU A 205 -1.19 -6.57 -15.83
CA LEU A 205 -2.30 -6.59 -14.87
C LEU A 205 -3.46 -7.41 -15.45
N SER A 206 -3.92 -8.37 -14.68
CA SER A 206 -5.17 -9.09 -14.90
C SER A 206 -6.28 -8.49 -14.05
N GLY A 207 -7.46 -8.27 -14.62
CA GLY A 207 -8.65 -7.87 -13.88
C GLY A 207 -9.13 -8.99 -12.96
N VAL A 208 -8.75 -8.91 -11.69
CA VAL A 208 -9.19 -9.81 -10.62
C VAL A 208 -10.08 -9.01 -9.66
N ASP A 209 -11.28 -9.53 -9.38
CA ASP A 209 -12.27 -8.86 -8.52
C ASP A 209 -11.97 -8.96 -7.02
N ASP A 210 -11.38 -10.08 -6.57
CA ASP A 210 -10.93 -10.29 -5.17
C ASP A 210 -9.47 -10.73 -5.14
N VAL A 211 -8.60 -9.81 -4.71
CA VAL A 211 -7.15 -9.97 -4.79
C VAL A 211 -6.61 -10.83 -3.65
N ARG A 212 -7.31 -10.98 -2.53
CA ARG A 212 -6.81 -11.77 -1.38
C ARG A 212 -6.78 -13.26 -1.67
N SER A 213 -7.85 -13.79 -2.26
CA SER A 213 -7.90 -15.20 -2.65
C SER A 213 -6.78 -15.54 -3.64
N VAL A 214 -6.47 -14.60 -4.54
CA VAL A 214 -5.35 -14.70 -5.46
C VAL A 214 -4.04 -14.62 -4.70
N LEU A 215 -3.85 -13.62 -3.84
CA LEU A 215 -2.64 -13.46 -3.02
C LEU A 215 -2.35 -14.70 -2.16
N GLU A 216 -3.35 -15.25 -1.47
CA GLU A 216 -3.20 -16.47 -0.66
C GLU A 216 -2.72 -17.66 -1.51
N ASN A 217 -3.28 -17.82 -2.71
CA ASN A 217 -2.91 -18.88 -3.64
C ASN A 217 -1.49 -18.73 -4.22
N TYR A 218 -0.91 -17.53 -4.19
CA TYR A 218 0.45 -17.25 -4.67
C TYR A 218 1.41 -16.84 -3.56
N ALA A 219 0.97 -16.80 -2.29
CA ALA A 219 1.76 -16.30 -1.17
C ALA A 219 2.96 -17.20 -0.86
N LEU A 220 2.91 -18.48 -1.23
CA LEU A 220 3.98 -19.46 -1.04
C LEU A 220 4.86 -19.65 -2.28
N GLU A 221 4.50 -19.03 -3.40
CA GLU A 221 5.26 -19.15 -4.65
C GLU A 221 6.45 -18.19 -4.64
N ASP A 222 7.60 -18.66 -5.14
CA ASP A 222 8.82 -17.85 -5.26
C ASP A 222 8.72 -16.78 -6.37
N ASP A 223 7.88 -17.02 -7.37
CA ASP A 223 7.56 -16.07 -8.43
C ASP A 223 6.04 -16.06 -8.68
N PRO A 224 5.30 -15.14 -8.03
CA PRO A 224 3.85 -15.07 -8.17
C PRO A 224 3.43 -14.67 -9.58
N ILE A 225 4.24 -13.87 -10.30
CA ILE A 225 3.90 -13.41 -11.65
C ILE A 225 4.01 -14.57 -12.64
N ALA A 226 5.10 -15.35 -12.59
CA ALA A 226 5.23 -16.52 -13.46
C ALA A 226 4.19 -17.59 -13.13
N ALA A 227 3.94 -17.85 -11.84
CA ALA A 227 2.90 -18.79 -11.41
C ALA A 227 1.52 -18.36 -11.94
N PHE A 228 1.21 -17.06 -11.84
CA PHE A 228 -0.02 -16.48 -12.36
C PHE A 228 -0.15 -16.64 -13.88
N LYS A 229 0.90 -16.28 -14.65
CA LYS A 229 0.92 -16.45 -16.12
C LYS A 229 0.72 -17.91 -16.54
N ARG A 230 1.36 -18.86 -15.84
CA ARG A 230 1.18 -20.30 -16.10
C ARG A 230 -0.27 -20.73 -15.85
N ARG A 231 -0.89 -20.28 -14.75
CA ARG A 231 -2.28 -20.62 -14.43
C ARG A 231 -3.27 -20.01 -15.42
N GLN A 232 -3.04 -18.76 -15.85
CA GLN A 232 -3.85 -18.15 -16.92
C GLN A 232 -3.75 -18.92 -18.24
N ALA A 233 -2.56 -19.34 -18.64
CA ALA A 233 -2.36 -20.13 -19.86
C ALA A 233 -3.08 -21.49 -19.78
N GLN A 234 -3.05 -22.14 -18.61
CA GLN A 234 -3.78 -23.39 -18.36
C GLN A 234 -5.29 -23.19 -18.47
N LEU A 235 -5.84 -22.17 -17.82
CA LEU A 235 -7.28 -21.87 -17.88
C LEU A 235 -7.76 -21.54 -19.30
N ALA A 236 -6.96 -20.81 -20.08
CA ALA A 236 -7.27 -20.51 -21.48
C ALA A 236 -7.31 -21.79 -22.34
N LEU A 237 -6.34 -22.69 -22.15
CA LEU A 237 -6.33 -23.99 -22.83
C LEU A 237 -7.54 -24.85 -22.45
N GLU A 238 -7.92 -24.87 -21.17
CA GLU A 238 -9.11 -25.59 -20.71
C GLU A 238 -10.40 -25.01 -21.29
N GLU A 239 -10.51 -23.68 -21.37
CA GLU A 239 -11.65 -22.99 -21.97
C GLU A 239 -11.75 -23.30 -23.48
N GLU A 240 -10.64 -23.25 -24.21
CA GLU A 240 -10.57 -23.64 -25.62
C GLU A 240 -11.00 -25.09 -25.84
N GLN A 241 -10.52 -26.01 -24.99
CA GLN A 241 -10.93 -27.42 -25.04
C GLN A 241 -12.43 -27.58 -24.76
N ARG A 242 -12.98 -26.85 -23.79
CA ARG A 242 -14.40 -26.87 -23.45
C ARG A 242 -15.26 -26.34 -24.59
N LEU A 243 -14.86 -25.24 -25.23
CA LEU A 243 -15.51 -24.68 -26.42
C LEU A 243 -15.43 -25.64 -27.61
N ALA A 244 -14.29 -26.31 -27.81
CA ALA A 244 -14.14 -27.34 -28.86
C ALA A 244 -15.04 -28.56 -28.60
N GLN A 245 -15.16 -29.03 -27.36
CA GLN A 245 -16.07 -30.12 -27.01
C GLN A 245 -17.54 -29.73 -27.21
N LEU A 246 -17.94 -28.52 -26.81
CA LEU A 246 -19.28 -27.98 -27.04
C LEU A 246 -19.60 -27.89 -28.54
N SER A 247 -18.68 -27.38 -29.36
CA SER A 247 -18.87 -27.31 -30.81
C SER A 247 -18.94 -28.68 -31.50
N GLN A 248 -18.21 -29.69 -31.00
CA GLN A 248 -18.34 -31.07 -31.48
C GLN A 248 -19.67 -31.70 -31.05
N GLN A 249 -20.17 -31.40 -29.85
CA GLN A 249 -21.48 -31.88 -29.39
C GLN A 249 -22.63 -31.24 -30.19
N THR A 250 -22.58 -29.94 -30.49
CA THR A 250 -23.60 -29.27 -31.32
C THR A 250 -23.61 -29.82 -32.75
N ASN A 251 -22.44 -30.09 -33.34
CA ASN A 251 -22.36 -30.73 -34.67
C ASN A 251 -22.87 -32.19 -34.68
N LYS A 252 -22.64 -32.97 -33.61
CA LYS A 252 -23.22 -34.33 -33.49
C LYS A 252 -24.75 -34.29 -33.34
N GLY A 253 -25.29 -33.31 -32.61
CA GLY A 253 -26.75 -33.09 -32.49
C GLY A 253 -27.42 -32.70 -33.82
N PHE A 254 -26.76 -31.89 -34.65
CA PHE A 254 -27.26 -31.51 -35.97
C PHE A 254 -27.15 -32.65 -37.01
N SER A 255 -26.15 -33.53 -36.88
CA SER A 255 -25.96 -34.70 -37.76
C SER A 255 -27.05 -35.77 -37.58
N LEU A 256 -27.53 -36.01 -36.35
CA LEU A 256 -28.62 -36.95 -36.07
C LEU A 256 -30.00 -36.46 -36.56
N GLY A 257 -30.24 -35.15 -36.63
CA GLY A 257 -31.48 -34.57 -37.17
C GLY A 257 -31.62 -34.65 -38.70
N SER A 258 -30.53 -34.88 -39.43
CA SER A 258 -30.52 -34.96 -40.91
C SER A 258 -30.94 -36.34 -41.45
N MET A 259 -30.82 -37.41 -40.65
CA MET A 259 -31.24 -38.75 -41.10
C MET A 259 -32.74 -39.03 -40.94
N ALA A 260 -33.44 -38.33 -40.05
CA ALA A 260 -34.87 -38.55 -39.82
C ALA A 260 -35.78 -38.01 -40.95
N SER A 261 -35.31 -37.06 -41.76
CA SER A 261 -36.09 -36.47 -42.86
C SER A 261 -36.00 -37.25 -44.19
N ARG A 262 -35.05 -38.18 -44.33
CA ARG A 262 -34.92 -39.03 -45.53
C ARG A 262 -35.76 -40.30 -45.49
N PHE A 263 -36.20 -40.75 -44.31
CA PHE A 263 -37.00 -41.97 -44.17
C PHE A 263 -38.51 -41.76 -44.39
N TRP A 264 -38.98 -40.51 -44.40
CA TRP A 264 -40.40 -40.16 -44.60
C TRP A 264 -40.76 -39.79 -46.04
N ARG A 265 -39.80 -39.87 -46.98
CA ARG A 265 -40.00 -39.47 -48.39
C ARG A 265 -40.10 -40.64 -49.38
N SER A 266 -40.16 -41.89 -48.92
CA SER A 266 -40.25 -43.09 -49.78
C SER A 266 -41.61 -43.80 -49.79
N LYS A 267 -42.65 -43.23 -49.17
CA LYS A 267 -43.99 -43.85 -49.08
C LYS A 267 -45.09 -43.13 -49.88
N GLN A 268 -44.70 -42.35 -50.89
CA GLN A 268 -45.60 -41.77 -51.90
C GLN A 268 -45.08 -42.09 -53.29
N GLN A 269 -45.29 -43.33 -53.73
CA GLN A 269 -45.31 -43.73 -55.14
C GLN A 269 -46.17 -44.98 -55.28
#